data_AF-A0A9N8K3R4-F1
#
_entry.id   AF-A0A9N8K3R4-F1
#
_cell.length_a   1.000
_cell.length_b   1.000
_cell.length_c   1.000
_cell.angle_alpha   90.00
_cell.angle_beta   90.00
_cell.angle_gamma   90.00
#
_symmetry.space_group_name_H-M   'P 1'
#
loop_
_entity.id
_entity.type
_entity.pdbx_description
1 polymer ?
#
loop_
_entity_poly.entity_id
_entity_poly.type
_entity_poly.pdbx_seq_one_letter_code
_entity_poly.pdbx_strand_id
1 'polypeptide(L)'
;MAPKSALVILLSLTALASAQAIPTASQCPTASGQTITDSNGSTYRVTCSADNSVGSYANTGATSSYLDCMTACDAAASAGCQGFTYVGGSGGSGSGTCWLKKAWGSYPAAGNNYVSAIRVSNGVSSSQSSVASTLATSVSSSVASSSVAAVQASTSLCPASNLTGYADTQGNNWQILCGFDTSPGSFGSTSASSFPACLAACKAISGCAAVTYIGTSCYFKKAFSSLIKNSNAASAFLINTQNYPVPVSGNSKASSGCGAALPPGIQLGGSSVTFNITSGGVVRSFNVHVPTSYKNNKASPLIIAYHGRSNNQLSVESDSQLSSETWNPYAIAVYPLGEDVYPATVGESPYYNDLTFTSDLLDYISSHYCIDTSRMLATGFSNGGGFVGTLACDPTLSKRFSTFAANSGAEYTNTTGTCDPPNVLTNTIVQPICSPGRSNLPMLEFHGDADGTIPYLGGPRRGYCLPTVPHWVTDWALRDGLSSSNVSTSLASGKVTKYDFGASKGVQGLVTHYKIAGWGHFWASINGGAPIDATPVIMDFFYGHSG
;
A
#
# COMPACT_ATOMS: atom_id res chain seq x y z
N MET A 1 -19.31 -5.18 65.52
CA MET A 1 -20.80 -5.30 65.49
C MET A 1 -21.23 -5.73 64.09
N ALA A 2 -22.26 -6.55 64.06
CA ALA A 2 -22.63 -7.55 63.06
C ALA A 2 -22.88 -7.10 61.60
N PRO A 3 -22.89 -8.07 60.66
CA PRO A 3 -23.01 -7.90 59.21
C PRO A 3 -24.48 -7.87 58.74
N LYS A 4 -24.71 -7.46 57.50
CA LYS A 4 -25.95 -7.78 56.77
C LYS A 4 -25.64 -8.35 55.40
N SER A 5 -25.98 -9.63 55.26
CA SER A 5 -26.07 -10.38 54.01
C SER A 5 -27.34 -10.03 53.24
N ALA A 6 -27.25 -10.04 51.91
CA ALA A 6 -28.30 -10.39 50.93
C ALA A 6 -27.68 -10.12 49.53
N LEU A 7 -27.91 -10.85 48.45
CA LEU A 7 -28.62 -12.07 48.10
C LEU A 7 -28.15 -12.37 46.66
N VAL A 8 -27.88 -13.63 46.33
CA VAL A 8 -27.49 -14.06 44.97
C VAL A 8 -28.70 -13.96 44.02
N ILE A 9 -28.51 -13.36 42.84
CA ILE A 9 -29.34 -13.62 41.65
C ILE A 9 -28.42 -13.98 40.49
N LEU A 10 -28.38 -15.25 40.12
CA LEU A 10 -27.95 -15.70 38.80
C LEU A 10 -29.03 -15.31 37.79
N LEU A 11 -28.72 -14.40 36.88
CA LEU A 11 -29.49 -14.16 35.67
C LEU A 11 -28.67 -14.66 34.48
N SER A 12 -28.98 -15.89 34.06
CA SER A 12 -28.68 -16.41 32.73
C SER A 12 -29.45 -15.60 31.69
N LEU A 13 -28.77 -14.67 31.02
CA LEU A 13 -29.29 -14.00 29.83
C LEU A 13 -28.70 -14.68 28.60
N THR A 14 -29.47 -15.61 28.03
CA THR A 14 -29.39 -15.92 26.60
C THR A 14 -29.76 -14.66 25.83
N ALA A 15 -28.75 -13.92 25.36
CA ALA A 15 -28.96 -12.83 24.43
C ALA A 15 -29.35 -13.42 23.06
N LEU A 16 -30.65 -13.40 22.76
CA LEU A 16 -31.14 -13.43 21.39
C LEU A 16 -30.50 -12.23 20.66
N ALA A 17 -29.80 -12.51 19.56
CA ALA A 17 -29.22 -11.50 18.69
C ALA A 17 -30.33 -10.53 18.25
N SER A 18 -30.30 -9.32 18.79
CA SER A 18 -31.12 -8.22 18.31
C SER A 18 -30.65 -7.86 16.90
N ALA A 19 -31.53 -7.93 15.91
CA ALA A 19 -31.30 -7.39 14.58
C ALA A 19 -30.97 -5.89 14.72
N GLN A 20 -29.70 -5.56 14.58
CA GLN A 20 -29.21 -4.20 14.71
C GLN A 20 -29.71 -3.41 13.49
N ALA A 21 -30.55 -2.40 13.72
CA ALA A 21 -31.01 -1.52 12.65
C ALA A 21 -29.80 -0.86 11.99
N ILE A 22 -29.68 -0.99 10.66
CA ILE A 22 -28.56 -0.43 9.90
C ILE A 22 -28.61 1.11 10.02
N PRO A 23 -27.53 1.79 10.43
CA PRO A 23 -27.54 3.23 10.71
C PRO A 23 -27.98 4.06 9.51
N THR A 24 -28.63 5.20 9.74
CA THR A 24 -28.95 6.20 8.69
C THR A 24 -27.72 6.73 7.95
N ALA A 25 -26.53 6.64 8.55
CA ALA A 25 -25.24 6.91 7.91
C ALA A 25 -24.93 5.99 6.72
N SER A 26 -25.69 4.91 6.55
CA SER A 26 -25.64 4.04 5.38
C SER A 26 -26.24 4.68 4.13
N GLN A 27 -26.96 5.80 4.20
CA GLN A 27 -27.53 6.41 3.00
C GLN A 27 -26.53 7.29 2.25
N CYS A 28 -26.69 7.35 0.93
CA CYS A 28 -25.91 8.24 0.07
C CYS A 28 -26.35 9.70 0.25
N PRO A 29 -25.43 10.68 0.19
CA PRO A 29 -24.02 10.57 -0.22
C PRO A 29 -23.03 10.17 0.88
N THR A 30 -23.44 10.19 2.15
CA THR A 30 -22.55 9.94 3.31
C THR A 30 -21.84 8.59 3.23
N ALA A 31 -22.50 7.56 2.71
CA ALA A 31 -21.94 6.22 2.52
C ALA A 31 -20.88 6.10 1.40
N SER A 32 -20.65 7.13 0.59
CA SER A 32 -19.75 7.01 -0.56
C SER A 32 -18.30 6.73 -0.14
N GLY A 33 -17.70 5.69 -0.70
CA GLY A 33 -16.36 5.22 -0.37
C GLY A 33 -16.28 4.43 0.94
N GLN A 34 -17.36 4.39 1.73
CA GLN A 34 -17.43 3.62 2.96
C GLN A 34 -17.73 2.15 2.68
N THR A 35 -17.37 1.33 3.65
CA THR A 35 -17.65 -0.10 3.66
C THR A 35 -18.75 -0.38 4.68
N ILE A 36 -19.80 -1.07 4.25
CA ILE A 36 -21.00 -1.39 5.04
C ILE A 36 -21.14 -2.89 5.14
N THR A 37 -21.27 -3.37 6.36
CA THR A 37 -21.53 -4.78 6.65
C THR A 37 -23.02 -4.98 6.87
N ASP A 38 -23.63 -5.92 6.14
CA ASP A 38 -25.02 -6.29 6.35
C ASP A 38 -25.19 -7.25 7.55
N SER A 39 -26.44 -7.62 7.84
CA SER A 39 -26.78 -8.53 8.93
C SER A 39 -26.23 -9.95 8.75
N ASN A 40 -25.81 -10.34 7.55
CA ASN A 40 -25.20 -11.64 7.28
C ASN A 40 -23.67 -11.61 7.47
N GLY A 41 -23.10 -10.43 7.76
CA GLY A 41 -21.66 -10.23 7.88
C GLY A 41 -20.96 -10.02 6.53
N SER A 42 -21.70 -9.99 5.42
CA SER A 42 -21.15 -9.65 4.12
C SER A 42 -20.89 -8.16 4.05
N THR A 43 -19.76 -7.80 3.49
CA THR A 43 -19.27 -6.43 3.57
C THR A 43 -19.14 -5.86 2.17
N TYR A 44 -19.69 -4.66 1.97
CA TYR A 44 -19.76 -4.00 0.67
C TYR A 44 -19.18 -2.60 0.72
N ARG A 45 -18.39 -2.23 -0.29
CA ARG A 45 -17.96 -0.85 -0.50
C ARG A 45 -18.97 -0.12 -1.39
N VAL A 46 -19.50 1.00 -0.89
CA VAL A 46 -20.57 1.76 -1.54
C VAL A 46 -20.01 2.92 -2.35
N THR A 47 -20.56 3.13 -3.53
CA THR A 47 -20.30 4.29 -4.39
C THR A 47 -21.63 4.97 -4.71
N CYS A 48 -21.76 6.21 -4.26
CA CYS A 48 -22.99 6.99 -4.40
C CYS A 48 -23.07 7.72 -5.74
N SER A 49 -24.29 7.93 -6.23
CA SER A 49 -24.57 8.68 -7.47
C SER A 49 -23.76 8.15 -8.66
N ALA A 50 -23.65 6.82 -8.74
CA ALA A 50 -22.88 6.15 -9.77
C ALA A 50 -23.55 4.81 -10.13
N ASP A 51 -23.43 4.44 -11.40
CA ASP A 51 -23.62 3.06 -11.84
C ASP A 51 -22.25 2.37 -11.94
N ASN A 52 -22.25 1.07 -12.20
CA ASN A 52 -21.09 0.27 -12.57
C ASN A 52 -21.18 -0.03 -14.08
N SER A 53 -20.09 0.18 -14.81
CA SER A 53 -20.01 0.05 -16.27
C SER A 53 -20.22 -1.38 -16.82
N VAL A 54 -20.27 -2.40 -15.96
CA VAL A 54 -20.55 -3.79 -16.30
C VAL A 54 -22.05 -4.04 -16.27
N GLY A 55 -22.59 -4.70 -17.29
CA GLY A 55 -24.01 -5.05 -17.37
C GLY A 55 -24.47 -5.95 -16.22
N SER A 56 -25.71 -5.76 -15.78
CA SER A 56 -26.35 -6.67 -14.83
C SER A 56 -26.77 -7.97 -15.48
N TYR A 57 -26.63 -9.09 -14.75
CA TYR A 57 -27.07 -10.40 -15.24
C TYR A 57 -28.46 -10.80 -14.71
N ALA A 58 -28.93 -10.13 -13.66
CA ALA A 58 -30.23 -10.33 -13.05
C ALA A 58 -30.68 -9.03 -12.35
N ASN A 59 -31.97 -8.93 -12.03
CA ASN A 59 -32.49 -7.88 -11.17
C ASN A 59 -33.54 -8.41 -10.19
N THR A 60 -33.73 -7.68 -9.09
CA THR A 60 -34.80 -7.91 -8.12
C THR A 60 -35.24 -6.59 -7.48
N GLY A 61 -36.38 -6.58 -6.79
CA GLY A 61 -36.88 -5.38 -6.11
C GLY A 61 -36.22 -5.14 -4.75
N ALA A 62 -35.99 -3.86 -4.43
CA ALA A 62 -35.73 -3.35 -3.08
C ALA A 62 -37.00 -2.69 -2.54
N THR A 63 -37.33 -2.93 -1.28
CA THR A 63 -38.58 -2.42 -0.66
C THR A 63 -38.34 -1.15 0.13
N SER A 64 -37.18 -1.03 0.76
CA SER A 64 -36.88 -0.03 1.79
C SER A 64 -35.65 0.81 1.45
N SER A 65 -34.60 0.23 0.87
CA SER A 65 -33.37 0.95 0.49
C SER A 65 -32.45 0.09 -0.37
N TYR A 66 -31.32 0.64 -0.83
CA TYR A 66 -30.28 -0.15 -1.50
C TYR A 66 -29.67 -1.26 -0.61
N LEU A 67 -29.85 -1.23 0.71
CA LEU A 67 -29.39 -2.29 1.62
C LEU A 67 -30.12 -3.62 1.35
N ASP A 68 -31.35 -3.56 0.84
CA ASP A 68 -32.07 -4.75 0.39
C ASP A 68 -31.33 -5.43 -0.78
N CYS A 69 -30.60 -4.65 -1.58
CA CYS A 69 -29.78 -5.18 -2.67
C CYS A 69 -28.52 -5.91 -2.19
N MET A 70 -28.00 -5.57 -1.01
CA MET A 70 -26.92 -6.33 -0.37
C MET A 70 -27.43 -7.74 -0.05
N THR A 71 -28.58 -7.82 0.63
CA THR A 71 -29.25 -9.10 0.93
C THR A 71 -29.56 -9.91 -0.33
N ALA A 72 -30.08 -9.25 -1.37
CA ALA A 72 -30.36 -9.90 -2.64
C ALA A 72 -29.10 -10.46 -3.32
N CYS A 73 -28.00 -9.71 -3.28
CA CYS A 73 -26.75 -10.17 -3.84
C CYS A 73 -26.15 -11.31 -3.01
N ASP A 74 -26.31 -11.28 -1.68
CA ASP A 74 -25.93 -12.36 -0.76
C ASP A 74 -26.65 -13.67 -1.11
N ALA A 75 -27.97 -13.61 -1.26
CA ALA A 75 -28.74 -14.76 -1.71
C ALA A 75 -28.30 -15.27 -3.09
N ALA A 76 -27.82 -14.38 -3.97
CA ALA A 76 -27.35 -14.70 -5.32
C ALA A 76 -25.84 -14.98 -5.40
N ALA A 77 -25.14 -15.16 -4.28
CA ALA A 77 -23.69 -15.40 -4.26
C ALA A 77 -23.30 -16.66 -5.04
N SER A 78 -24.07 -17.74 -4.91
CA SER A 78 -23.87 -19.01 -5.63
C SER A 78 -24.09 -18.87 -7.15
N ALA A 79 -24.88 -17.88 -7.58
CA ALA A 79 -25.05 -17.52 -8.99
C ALA A 79 -23.95 -16.58 -9.52
N GLY A 80 -22.99 -16.22 -8.66
CA GLY A 80 -21.84 -15.37 -8.98
C GLY A 80 -22.07 -13.87 -8.73
N CYS A 81 -23.00 -13.48 -7.85
CA CYS A 81 -23.17 -12.06 -7.52
C CYS A 81 -21.94 -11.52 -6.80
N GLN A 82 -21.33 -10.48 -7.35
CA GLN A 82 -20.22 -9.73 -6.74
C GLN A 82 -20.64 -8.33 -6.27
N GLY A 83 -21.91 -7.98 -6.45
CA GLY A 83 -22.58 -6.79 -5.91
C GLY A 83 -23.60 -6.24 -6.91
N PHE A 84 -23.98 -4.98 -6.80
CA PHE A 84 -25.17 -4.47 -7.47
C PHE A 84 -25.12 -2.97 -7.79
N THR A 85 -26.04 -2.50 -8.64
CA THR A 85 -26.48 -1.11 -8.69
C THR A 85 -27.94 -1.02 -8.29
N TYR A 86 -28.26 -0.25 -7.26
CA TYR A 86 -29.62 0.14 -6.91
C TYR A 86 -30.04 1.36 -7.73
N VAL A 87 -31.26 1.33 -8.25
CA VAL A 87 -31.92 2.48 -8.88
C VAL A 87 -33.30 2.65 -8.25
N GLY A 88 -33.53 3.72 -7.51
CA GLY A 88 -34.78 3.92 -6.78
C GLY A 88 -34.96 5.33 -6.23
N GLY A 89 -35.21 5.48 -4.94
CA GLY A 89 -35.31 6.81 -4.34
C GLY A 89 -33.95 7.46 -4.08
N SER A 90 -33.98 8.78 -3.90
CA SER A 90 -32.78 9.59 -3.72
C SER A 90 -31.97 9.15 -2.50
N GLY A 91 -30.65 9.15 -2.61
CA GLY A 91 -29.75 8.73 -1.54
C GLY A 91 -29.78 7.22 -1.26
N GLY A 92 -30.40 6.43 -2.13
CA GLY A 92 -30.56 4.99 -1.92
C GLY A 92 -31.69 4.63 -0.95
N SER A 93 -32.62 5.55 -0.67
CA SER A 93 -33.75 5.36 0.25
C SER A 93 -35.04 5.02 -0.49
N GLY A 94 -35.90 4.20 0.10
CA GLY A 94 -37.19 3.80 -0.45
C GLY A 94 -37.11 2.63 -1.44
N SER A 95 -38.24 2.28 -2.04
CA SER A 95 -38.34 1.19 -3.00
C SER A 95 -37.52 1.46 -4.26
N GLY A 96 -36.95 0.41 -4.86
CA GLY A 96 -36.17 0.52 -6.09
C GLY A 96 -35.87 -0.83 -6.72
N THR A 97 -34.96 -0.84 -7.70
CA THR A 97 -34.53 -2.05 -8.39
C THR A 97 -33.05 -2.30 -8.13
N CYS A 98 -32.72 -3.52 -7.72
CA CYS A 98 -31.37 -4.04 -7.53
C CYS A 98 -30.89 -4.72 -8.81
N TRP A 99 -29.93 -4.13 -9.51
CA TRP A 99 -29.30 -4.69 -10.70
C TRP A 99 -28.05 -5.46 -10.29
N LEU A 100 -28.13 -6.79 -10.22
CA LEU A 100 -27.05 -7.66 -9.72
C LEU A 100 -25.97 -7.86 -10.80
N LYS A 101 -24.69 -7.82 -10.39
CA LYS A 101 -23.53 -7.84 -11.28
C LYS A 101 -22.55 -8.95 -10.89
N LYS A 102 -21.94 -9.59 -11.90
CA LYS A 102 -20.91 -10.64 -11.68
C LYS A 102 -19.48 -10.11 -11.65
N ALA A 103 -19.28 -8.85 -12.01
CA ALA A 103 -17.97 -8.23 -12.11
C ALA A 103 -18.06 -6.70 -11.94
N TRP A 104 -16.90 -6.08 -11.81
CA TRP A 104 -16.74 -4.65 -11.52
C TRP A 104 -15.92 -3.95 -12.60
N GLY A 105 -16.34 -2.74 -12.94
CA GLY A 105 -15.71 -1.89 -13.93
C GLY A 105 -15.54 -0.47 -13.39
N SER A 106 -15.63 0.53 -14.27
CA SER A 106 -15.64 1.93 -13.85
C SER A 106 -16.98 2.32 -13.24
N TYR A 107 -16.98 3.44 -12.50
CA TYR A 107 -18.17 4.00 -11.87
C TYR A 107 -18.60 5.30 -12.58
N PRO A 108 -19.28 5.23 -13.74
CA PRO A 108 -19.80 6.43 -14.38
C PRO A 108 -20.76 7.16 -13.43
N ALA A 109 -20.62 8.48 -13.37
CA ALA A 109 -21.52 9.33 -12.62
C ALA A 109 -22.96 9.16 -13.12
N ALA A 110 -23.89 9.06 -12.19
CA ALA A 110 -25.31 8.86 -12.43
C ALA A 110 -26.15 9.76 -11.49
N GLY A 111 -27.47 9.73 -11.63
CA GLY A 111 -28.38 10.49 -10.76
C GLY A 111 -28.23 10.10 -9.29
N ASN A 112 -28.66 10.97 -8.38
CA ASN A 112 -28.61 10.72 -6.93
C ASN A 112 -29.52 9.56 -6.45
N ASN A 113 -30.28 8.97 -7.36
CA ASN A 113 -31.08 7.77 -7.19
C ASN A 113 -30.32 6.47 -7.51
N TYR A 114 -29.04 6.56 -7.90
CA TYR A 114 -28.16 5.44 -8.18
C TYR A 114 -27.19 5.18 -7.02
N VAL A 115 -27.09 3.93 -6.59
CA VAL A 115 -26.11 3.48 -5.60
C VAL A 115 -25.50 2.16 -6.05
N SER A 116 -24.21 2.14 -6.36
CA SER A 116 -23.50 0.90 -6.66
C SER A 116 -22.72 0.41 -5.45
N ALA A 117 -22.70 -0.89 -5.20
CA ALA A 117 -21.92 -1.46 -4.11
C ALA A 117 -21.26 -2.80 -4.47
N ILE A 118 -19.96 -2.89 -4.26
CA ILE A 118 -19.13 -4.07 -4.51
C ILE A 118 -18.94 -4.87 -3.23
N ARG A 119 -19.14 -6.19 -3.30
CA ARG A 119 -18.81 -7.05 -2.16
C ARG A 119 -17.29 -7.17 -2.03
N VAL A 120 -16.76 -6.80 -0.86
CA VAL A 120 -15.34 -6.85 -0.53
C VAL A 120 -14.98 -8.02 0.40
N SER A 121 -15.95 -8.57 1.13
CA SER A 121 -15.82 -9.85 1.84
C SER A 121 -17.18 -10.55 2.00
N ASN A 122 -17.17 -11.88 2.10
CA ASN A 122 -18.37 -12.68 2.36
C ASN A 122 -18.57 -12.86 3.88
N GLY A 123 -19.83 -12.80 4.33
CA GLY A 123 -20.20 -13.16 5.69
C GLY A 123 -20.03 -14.66 5.99
N VAL A 124 -19.78 -15.00 7.25
CA VAL A 124 -19.71 -16.39 7.72
C VAL A 124 -21.12 -16.96 7.70
N SER A 125 -21.48 -17.70 6.65
CA SER A 125 -22.73 -18.46 6.66
C SER A 125 -22.64 -19.51 7.76
N SER A 126 -23.45 -19.35 8.80
CA SER A 126 -23.62 -20.31 9.88
C SER A 126 -24.32 -21.56 9.35
N SER A 127 -23.56 -22.52 8.83
CA SER A 127 -24.03 -23.90 8.67
C SER A 127 -23.61 -24.72 9.87
N GLN A 128 -24.58 -25.00 10.74
CA GLN A 128 -24.45 -25.97 11.82
C GLN A 128 -24.03 -27.34 11.25
N SER A 129 -23.04 -27.95 11.89
CA SER A 129 -22.57 -29.30 11.61
C SER A 129 -23.61 -30.37 11.94
N SER A 130 -23.62 -31.45 11.15
CA SER A 130 -23.88 -32.79 11.66
C SER A 130 -23.12 -33.86 10.85
N VAL A 131 -22.06 -34.37 11.49
CA VAL A 131 -21.45 -35.72 11.43
C VAL A 131 -22.16 -36.81 10.59
N ALA A 132 -21.40 -37.54 9.75
CA ALA A 132 -20.91 -38.92 10.02
C ALA A 132 -20.56 -39.76 8.76
N SER A 133 -19.34 -40.31 8.77
CA SER A 133 -18.92 -41.70 8.44
C SER A 133 -18.93 -42.30 7.00
N THR A 134 -17.73 -42.77 6.62
CA THR A 134 -17.35 -44.02 5.89
C THR A 134 -18.06 -44.46 4.60
N LEU A 135 -17.31 -44.66 3.50
CA LEU A 135 -16.75 -45.96 3.06
C LEU A 135 -16.02 -45.83 1.71
N ALA A 136 -15.01 -46.67 1.51
CA ALA A 136 -14.30 -46.86 0.24
C ALA A 136 -15.07 -47.80 -0.71
N THR A 137 -15.06 -47.54 -2.02
CA THR A 137 -14.90 -48.58 -3.06
C THR A 137 -14.64 -47.99 -4.45
N SER A 138 -13.75 -48.67 -5.18
CA SER A 138 -13.40 -48.55 -6.60
C SER A 138 -14.51 -49.01 -7.55
N VAL A 139 -14.65 -48.42 -8.75
CA VAL A 139 -14.81 -49.13 -10.06
C VAL A 139 -14.47 -48.17 -11.24
N SER A 140 -13.81 -48.72 -12.26
CA SER A 140 -13.37 -48.10 -13.52
C SER A 140 -14.47 -47.82 -14.56
N SER A 141 -14.20 -46.78 -15.38
CA SER A 141 -14.39 -46.64 -16.84
C SER A 141 -15.73 -46.93 -17.53
N SER A 142 -16.26 -45.91 -18.22
CA SER A 142 -16.58 -46.00 -19.66
C SER A 142 -16.68 -44.62 -20.32
N VAL A 143 -16.23 -44.58 -21.58
CA VAL A 143 -15.91 -43.44 -22.44
C VAL A 143 -17.14 -42.93 -23.19
N ALA A 144 -17.25 -41.62 -23.42
CA ALA A 144 -17.90 -41.08 -24.61
C ALA A 144 -17.27 -39.74 -25.00
N SER A 145 -16.77 -39.70 -26.22
CA SER A 145 -16.02 -38.62 -26.85
C SER A 145 -16.85 -37.36 -27.08
N SER A 146 -16.22 -36.21 -26.89
CA SER A 146 -16.51 -35.00 -27.67
C SER A 146 -15.18 -34.30 -27.93
N SER A 147 -14.90 -34.13 -29.22
CA SER A 147 -13.65 -33.65 -29.79
C SER A 147 -13.21 -32.30 -29.23
N VAL A 148 -12.04 -32.27 -28.60
CA VAL A 148 -11.30 -31.03 -28.35
C VAL A 148 -10.04 -31.09 -29.20
N ALA A 149 -10.00 -30.22 -30.20
CA ALA A 149 -8.85 -30.04 -31.06
C ALA A 149 -7.67 -29.44 -30.27
N ALA A 150 -6.52 -30.10 -30.44
CA ALA A 150 -5.15 -29.64 -30.24
C ALA A 150 -4.82 -28.79 -29.00
N VAL A 151 -4.28 -29.49 -28.00
CA VAL A 151 -3.33 -28.98 -27.00
C VAL A 151 -2.22 -28.17 -27.69
N GLN A 152 -2.02 -26.91 -27.29
CA GLN A 152 -0.82 -26.16 -27.66
C GLN A 152 -0.10 -25.59 -26.43
N ALA A 153 1.09 -26.18 -26.22
CA ALA A 153 2.29 -25.76 -25.49
C ALA A 153 2.16 -25.17 -24.07
N SER A 154 2.66 -25.93 -23.10
CA SER A 154 3.05 -25.44 -21.78
C SER A 154 4.10 -24.32 -21.88
N THR A 155 3.74 -23.13 -21.42
CA THR A 155 4.53 -21.90 -21.35
C THR A 155 5.28 -21.73 -20.01
N SER A 156 5.25 -22.74 -19.14
CA SER A 156 5.80 -22.87 -17.77
C SER A 156 5.48 -21.77 -16.74
N LEU A 157 5.22 -20.52 -17.13
CA LEU A 157 4.86 -19.44 -16.22
C LEU A 157 3.39 -19.04 -16.35
N CYS A 158 2.84 -18.98 -17.55
CA CYS A 158 1.42 -18.65 -17.74
C CYS A 158 0.54 -19.90 -17.82
N PRO A 159 -0.69 -19.86 -17.28
CA PRO A 159 -1.32 -18.75 -16.55
C PRO A 159 -0.93 -18.65 -15.06
N ALA A 160 -0.23 -19.65 -14.51
CA ALA A 160 -0.02 -19.82 -13.07
C ALA A 160 0.68 -18.66 -12.35
N SER A 161 1.51 -17.90 -13.07
CA SER A 161 2.33 -16.81 -12.53
C SER A 161 1.79 -15.43 -12.92
N ASN A 162 0.55 -15.32 -13.41
CA ASN A 162 0.00 -14.02 -13.80
C ASN A 162 -0.01 -13.04 -12.62
N LEU A 163 0.49 -11.83 -12.85
CA LEU A 163 0.66 -10.76 -11.85
C LEU A 163 1.62 -11.10 -10.70
N THR A 164 2.50 -12.08 -10.90
CA THR A 164 3.53 -12.44 -9.92
C THR A 164 4.94 -12.08 -10.41
N GLY A 165 5.86 -11.90 -9.47
CA GLY A 165 7.28 -11.77 -9.76
C GLY A 165 7.93 -13.12 -10.10
N TYR A 166 8.79 -13.13 -11.12
CA TYR A 166 9.62 -14.26 -11.51
C TYR A 166 11.10 -13.87 -11.48
N ALA A 167 11.90 -14.57 -10.68
CA ALA A 167 13.35 -14.44 -10.68
C ALA A 167 13.93 -15.42 -11.71
N ASP A 168 14.71 -14.91 -12.67
CA ASP A 168 15.43 -15.75 -13.62
C ASP A 168 16.70 -16.35 -13.00
N THR A 169 17.37 -17.25 -13.76
CA THR A 169 18.59 -17.94 -13.31
C THR A 169 19.79 -17.02 -13.10
N GLN A 170 19.70 -15.76 -13.53
CA GLN A 170 20.72 -14.72 -13.35
C GLN A 170 20.34 -13.73 -12.26
N GLY A 171 19.22 -13.96 -11.54
CA GLY A 171 18.74 -13.11 -10.46
C GLY A 171 18.02 -11.84 -10.91
N ASN A 172 17.64 -11.73 -12.20
CA ASN A 172 16.78 -10.62 -12.63
C ASN A 172 15.32 -10.93 -12.29
N ASN A 173 14.62 -9.89 -11.84
CA ASN A 173 13.21 -10.00 -11.46
C ASN A 173 12.31 -9.44 -12.55
N TRP A 174 11.28 -10.21 -12.86
CA TRP A 174 10.34 -9.96 -13.94
C TRP A 174 8.92 -9.95 -13.37
N GLN A 175 8.11 -8.97 -13.73
CA GLN A 175 6.67 -9.03 -13.48
C GLN A 175 6.01 -9.77 -14.63
N ILE A 176 5.26 -10.83 -14.34
CA ILE A 176 4.62 -11.67 -15.36
C ILE A 176 3.18 -11.21 -15.63
N LEU A 177 2.82 -11.10 -16.90
CA LEU A 177 1.53 -10.59 -17.39
C LEU A 177 0.95 -11.55 -18.44
N CYS A 178 0.10 -12.48 -18.00
CA CYS A 178 -0.51 -13.48 -18.85
C CYS A 178 -1.80 -12.97 -19.50
N GLY A 179 -1.96 -13.21 -20.80
CA GLY A 179 -3.13 -12.77 -21.57
C GLY A 179 -3.05 -11.30 -22.01
N PHE A 180 -1.86 -10.71 -21.96
CA PHE A 180 -1.62 -9.32 -22.32
C PHE A 180 -0.39 -9.21 -23.21
N ASP A 181 -0.49 -8.38 -24.23
CA ASP A 181 0.64 -7.65 -24.80
C ASP A 181 0.84 -6.34 -24.00
N THR A 182 1.93 -5.64 -24.25
CA THR A 182 2.31 -4.42 -23.55
C THR A 182 2.71 -3.32 -24.52
N SER A 183 2.73 -2.07 -24.05
CA SER A 183 3.32 -0.94 -24.77
C SER A 183 4.61 -0.48 -24.08
N PRO A 184 5.55 0.19 -24.78
CA PRO A 184 5.55 0.52 -26.22
C PRO A 184 5.72 -0.71 -27.13
N GLY A 185 5.50 -0.51 -28.44
CA GLY A 185 5.69 -1.56 -29.45
C GLY A 185 7.11 -2.11 -29.47
N SER A 186 7.28 -3.32 -30.01
CA SER A 186 8.56 -4.00 -30.02
C SER A 186 9.60 -3.29 -30.90
N PHE A 187 10.84 -3.23 -30.45
CA PHE A 187 11.97 -2.71 -31.24
C PHE A 187 12.76 -3.83 -31.94
N GLY A 188 12.42 -5.09 -31.68
CA GLY A 188 13.03 -6.27 -32.29
C GLY A 188 12.33 -7.54 -31.83
N SER A 189 12.71 -8.68 -32.41
CA SER A 189 12.15 -9.98 -32.02
C SER A 189 13.11 -11.13 -32.33
N THR A 190 12.92 -12.26 -31.66
CA THR A 190 13.58 -13.54 -31.96
C THR A 190 12.61 -14.71 -31.78
N SER A 191 13.00 -15.90 -32.21
CA SER A 191 12.31 -17.14 -31.85
C SER A 191 12.82 -17.65 -30.50
N ALA A 192 11.93 -18.05 -29.61
CA ALA A 192 12.24 -18.67 -28.33
C ALA A 192 11.42 -19.96 -28.16
N SER A 193 12.04 -21.00 -27.57
CA SER A 193 11.40 -22.30 -27.34
C SER A 193 10.41 -22.30 -26.18
N SER A 194 10.46 -21.28 -25.32
CA SER A 194 9.59 -21.12 -24.16
C SER A 194 9.56 -19.66 -23.70
N PHE A 195 8.60 -19.33 -22.83
CA PHE A 195 8.52 -18.00 -22.26
C PHE A 195 9.74 -17.64 -21.38
N PRO A 196 10.27 -18.51 -20.49
CA PRO A 196 11.54 -18.24 -19.81
C PRO A 196 12.74 -18.07 -20.76
N ALA A 197 12.78 -18.82 -21.88
CA ALA A 197 13.82 -18.62 -22.90
C ALA A 197 13.71 -17.24 -23.58
N CYS A 198 12.49 -16.70 -23.73
CA CYS A 198 12.26 -15.34 -24.22
C CYS A 198 12.80 -14.29 -23.23
N LEU A 199 12.63 -14.49 -21.92
CA LEU A 199 13.22 -13.61 -20.90
C LEU A 199 14.76 -13.61 -20.98
N ALA A 200 15.37 -14.80 -21.07
CA ALA A 200 16.82 -14.94 -21.21
C ALA A 200 17.34 -14.26 -22.49
N ALA A 201 16.61 -14.37 -23.61
CA ALA A 201 16.96 -13.71 -24.86
C ALA A 201 16.91 -12.17 -24.74
N CYS A 202 15.94 -11.62 -24.02
CA CYS A 202 15.86 -10.18 -23.77
C CYS A 202 17.09 -9.68 -23.00
N LYS A 203 17.60 -10.44 -22.03
CA LYS A 203 18.81 -10.05 -21.28
C LYS A 203 20.08 -9.97 -22.13
N ALA A 204 20.17 -10.75 -23.19
CA ALA A 204 21.30 -10.70 -24.12
C ALA A 204 21.28 -9.46 -25.02
N ILE A 205 20.21 -8.64 -24.98
CA ILE A 205 19.98 -7.52 -25.88
C ILE A 205 20.00 -6.21 -25.09
N SER A 206 20.94 -5.33 -25.46
CA SER A 206 21.04 -3.99 -24.88
C SER A 206 19.74 -3.21 -25.08
N GLY A 207 19.24 -2.61 -23.99
CA GLY A 207 18.02 -1.82 -23.99
C GLY A 207 16.71 -2.61 -24.00
N CYS A 208 16.74 -3.94 -23.84
CA CYS A 208 15.54 -4.73 -23.62
C CYS A 208 15.13 -4.69 -22.13
N ALA A 209 13.95 -4.13 -21.86
CA ALA A 209 13.37 -4.01 -20.52
C ALA A 209 12.04 -4.75 -20.37
N ALA A 210 11.45 -5.20 -21.47
CA ALA A 210 10.22 -6.00 -21.45
C ALA A 210 10.14 -6.92 -22.67
N VAL A 211 9.29 -7.93 -22.58
CA VAL A 211 9.00 -8.87 -23.66
C VAL A 211 7.51 -9.10 -23.80
N THR A 212 7.11 -9.51 -25.00
CA THR A 212 5.87 -10.24 -25.23
C THR A 212 6.17 -11.52 -25.98
N TYR A 213 5.67 -12.64 -25.46
CA TYR A 213 5.84 -13.96 -26.04
C TYR A 213 4.51 -14.46 -26.60
N ILE A 214 4.47 -14.76 -27.91
CA ILE A 214 3.28 -15.26 -28.62
C ILE A 214 3.69 -16.45 -29.48
N GLY A 215 3.13 -17.63 -29.21
CA GLY A 215 3.48 -18.87 -29.90
C GLY A 215 4.94 -19.26 -29.62
N THR A 216 5.83 -18.98 -30.56
CA THR A 216 7.30 -19.15 -30.46
C THR A 216 8.06 -17.84 -30.64
N SER A 217 7.35 -16.74 -30.88
CA SER A 217 7.94 -15.42 -31.13
C SER A 217 8.11 -14.66 -29.82
N CYS A 218 9.31 -14.15 -29.59
CA CYS A 218 9.68 -13.28 -28.48
C CYS A 218 9.93 -11.86 -28.99
N TYR A 219 9.08 -10.92 -28.60
CA TYR A 219 9.12 -9.52 -29.03
C TYR A 219 9.75 -8.66 -27.93
N PHE A 220 10.87 -8.00 -28.23
CA PHE A 220 11.63 -7.17 -27.28
C PHE A 220 11.12 -5.75 -27.22
N LYS A 221 11.03 -5.19 -26.02
CA LYS A 221 10.51 -3.85 -25.75
C LYS A 221 11.46 -3.08 -24.84
N LYS A 222 11.53 -1.76 -25.06
CA LYS A 222 12.44 -0.88 -24.31
C LYS A 222 11.93 -0.50 -22.92
N ALA A 223 10.64 -0.71 -22.66
CA ALA A 223 9.97 -0.36 -21.41
C ALA A 223 8.64 -1.10 -21.30
N PHE A 224 7.97 -0.91 -20.18
CA PHE A 224 6.55 -1.19 -19.97
C PHE A 224 5.81 0.12 -19.68
N SER A 225 4.64 0.33 -20.29
CA SER A 225 3.83 1.54 -20.09
C SER A 225 2.34 1.26 -19.96
N SER A 226 1.80 0.28 -20.68
CA SER A 226 0.39 -0.11 -20.55
C SER A 226 0.14 -1.55 -20.98
N LEU A 227 -1.02 -2.07 -20.59
CA LEU A 227 -1.51 -3.40 -20.97
C LEU A 227 -2.42 -3.31 -22.19
N ILE A 228 -2.24 -4.24 -23.12
CA ILE A 228 -3.10 -4.45 -24.29
C ILE A 228 -3.61 -5.89 -24.22
N LYS A 229 -4.93 -6.09 -24.10
CA LYS A 229 -5.49 -7.44 -23.98
C LYS A 229 -5.16 -8.28 -25.21
N ASN A 230 -4.52 -9.42 -24.99
CA ASN A 230 -4.23 -10.40 -26.03
C ASN A 230 -4.13 -11.78 -25.37
N SER A 231 -5.19 -12.58 -25.49
CA SER A 231 -5.30 -13.89 -24.81
C SER A 231 -4.21 -14.89 -25.21
N ASN A 232 -3.53 -14.65 -26.33
CA ASN A 232 -2.47 -15.52 -26.85
C ASN A 232 -1.06 -15.04 -26.46
N ALA A 233 -0.96 -13.95 -25.69
CA ALA A 233 0.30 -13.34 -25.30
C ALA A 233 0.65 -13.61 -23.83
N ALA A 234 1.94 -13.82 -23.57
CA ALA A 234 2.53 -13.77 -22.25
C ALA A 234 3.59 -12.67 -22.25
N SER A 235 3.34 -11.59 -21.52
CA SER A 235 4.30 -10.49 -21.39
C SER A 235 5.04 -10.55 -20.07
N ALA A 236 6.24 -9.99 -20.06
CA ALA A 236 6.94 -9.70 -18.83
C ALA A 236 7.72 -8.42 -18.96
N PHE A 237 7.90 -7.69 -17.87
CA PHE A 237 8.84 -6.57 -17.84
C PHE A 237 9.82 -6.75 -16.70
N LEU A 238 11.06 -6.35 -16.96
CA LEU A 238 12.09 -6.28 -15.94
C LEU A 238 11.65 -5.28 -14.91
N ILE A 239 11.47 -5.79 -13.70
CA ILE A 239 11.46 -4.97 -12.50
C ILE A 239 12.90 -4.47 -12.25
N ASN A 240 13.91 -5.17 -12.80
CA ASN A 240 15.32 -4.86 -12.61
C ASN A 240 15.97 -4.06 -13.75
N THR A 241 15.62 -2.78 -13.89
CA THR A 241 16.66 -1.72 -13.96
C THR A 241 16.92 -1.10 -12.58
N GLN A 242 16.22 -1.58 -11.55
CA GLN A 242 16.28 -1.09 -10.18
C GLN A 242 16.86 -2.19 -9.31
N ASN A 243 18.08 -1.96 -8.82
CA ASN A 243 18.85 -2.86 -7.96
C ASN A 243 18.15 -3.03 -6.61
N TYR A 244 17.05 -3.76 -6.55
CA TYR A 244 16.40 -4.15 -5.29
C TYR A 244 17.15 -5.37 -4.74
N PRO A 245 18.05 -5.25 -3.74
CA PRO A 245 18.67 -6.41 -3.12
C PRO A 245 17.59 -7.39 -2.66
N VAL A 246 17.66 -8.61 -3.16
CA VAL A 246 16.74 -9.70 -2.80
C VAL A 246 16.96 -10.12 -1.33
N PRO A 247 15.98 -10.76 -0.68
CA PRO A 247 16.20 -11.36 0.63
C PRO A 247 17.39 -12.34 0.63
N VAL A 248 18.31 -12.18 1.58
CA VAL A 248 19.61 -12.91 1.61
C VAL A 248 19.64 -14.00 2.69
N SER A 249 20.28 -15.12 2.38
CA SER A 249 20.58 -16.19 3.35
C SER A 249 21.96 -16.00 3.99
N GLY A 250 22.14 -16.43 5.23
CA GLY A 250 23.45 -16.36 5.91
C GLY A 250 23.94 -14.94 6.23
N ASN A 251 23.03 -13.97 6.27
CA ASN A 251 23.35 -12.57 6.50
C ASN A 251 23.71 -12.30 7.98
N SER A 252 24.87 -11.69 8.24
CA SER A 252 25.28 -11.25 9.58
C SER A 252 24.38 -10.14 10.17
N LYS A 253 23.55 -9.50 9.35
CA LYS A 253 22.55 -8.48 9.70
C LYS A 253 21.12 -9.02 9.80
N ALA A 254 20.95 -10.33 9.70
CA ALA A 254 19.69 -11.00 9.97
C ALA A 254 19.23 -10.73 11.42
N SER A 255 17.96 -10.43 11.59
CA SER A 255 17.34 -10.23 12.90
C SER A 255 17.16 -11.56 13.66
N SER A 256 16.87 -11.46 14.96
CA SER A 256 16.66 -12.62 15.82
C SER A 256 15.39 -13.43 15.47
N GLY A 257 14.45 -12.87 14.72
CA GLY A 257 13.26 -13.55 14.23
C GLY A 257 13.50 -14.48 13.04
N CYS A 258 14.72 -14.53 12.49
CA CYS A 258 15.05 -15.49 11.44
C CYS A 258 14.95 -16.94 11.94
N GLY A 259 14.20 -17.76 11.20
CA GLY A 259 13.86 -19.15 11.52
C GLY A 259 12.53 -19.29 12.27
N ALA A 260 11.95 -18.20 12.80
CA ALA A 260 10.66 -18.24 13.48
C ALA A 260 9.50 -18.57 12.51
N ALA A 261 8.45 -19.18 13.03
CA ALA A 261 7.19 -19.30 12.31
C ALA A 261 6.54 -17.92 12.15
N LEU A 262 5.77 -17.72 11.08
CA LEU A 262 5.01 -16.49 10.90
C LEU A 262 4.00 -16.31 12.05
N PRO A 263 3.82 -15.07 12.55
CA PRO A 263 2.76 -14.79 13.52
C PRO A 263 1.37 -15.24 13.04
N PRO A 264 0.49 -15.70 13.94
CA PRO A 264 -0.85 -16.13 13.58
C PRO A 264 -1.63 -15.07 12.79
N GLY A 265 -2.41 -15.52 11.80
CA GLY A 265 -3.22 -14.65 10.95
C GLY A 265 -2.51 -14.10 9.72
N ILE A 266 -1.17 -14.07 9.70
CA ILE A 266 -0.42 -13.66 8.50
C ILE A 266 -0.65 -14.66 7.36
N GLN A 267 -1.03 -14.13 6.21
CA GLN A 267 -1.01 -14.83 4.93
C GLN A 267 -0.03 -14.13 4.00
N LEU A 268 0.90 -14.89 3.43
CA LEU A 268 1.86 -14.36 2.46
C LEU A 268 1.12 -13.81 1.22
N GLY A 269 1.36 -12.54 0.88
CA GLY A 269 0.64 -11.83 -0.18
C GLY A 269 -0.84 -11.56 0.12
N GLY A 270 -1.28 -11.82 1.36
CA GLY A 270 -2.65 -11.57 1.80
C GLY A 270 -2.88 -10.12 2.24
N SER A 271 -4.06 -9.84 2.76
CA SER A 271 -4.36 -8.56 3.40
C SER A 271 -3.47 -8.31 4.62
N SER A 272 -3.21 -7.04 4.90
CA SER A 272 -2.53 -6.65 6.14
C SER A 272 -3.28 -7.14 7.38
N VAL A 273 -2.53 -7.53 8.40
CA VAL A 273 -3.05 -8.01 9.68
C VAL A 273 -2.70 -7.02 10.78
N THR A 274 -3.68 -6.70 11.62
CA THR A 274 -3.50 -5.80 12.76
C THR A 274 -2.92 -6.55 13.96
N PHE A 275 -1.87 -5.98 14.54
CA PHE A 275 -1.26 -6.42 15.79
C PHE A 275 -1.24 -5.29 16.81
N ASN A 276 -1.01 -5.64 18.07
CA ASN A 276 -0.86 -4.68 19.16
C ASN A 276 0.37 -5.04 20.00
N ILE A 277 1.07 -4.02 20.49
CA ILE A 277 2.12 -4.14 21.51
C ILE A 277 1.87 -3.14 22.64
N THR A 278 2.39 -3.41 23.83
CA THR A 278 2.43 -2.41 24.89
C THR A 278 3.76 -1.66 24.79
N SER A 279 3.69 -0.35 24.58
CA SER A 279 4.85 0.55 24.47
C SER A 279 4.63 1.72 25.41
N GLY A 280 5.61 2.03 26.26
CA GLY A 280 5.48 3.11 27.26
C GLY A 280 4.28 2.96 28.20
N GLY A 281 3.79 1.72 28.42
CA GLY A 281 2.59 1.44 29.22
C GLY A 281 1.26 1.63 28.49
N VAL A 282 1.27 1.97 27.20
CA VAL A 282 0.06 2.15 26.36
C VAL A 282 -0.02 1.03 25.33
N VAL A 283 -1.23 0.52 25.06
CA VAL A 283 -1.47 -0.43 23.97
C VAL A 283 -1.46 0.32 22.65
N ARG A 284 -0.51 0.00 21.78
CA ARG A 284 -0.31 0.61 20.47
C ARG A 284 -0.59 -0.41 19.37
N SER A 285 -1.23 0.03 18.30
CA SER A 285 -1.68 -0.83 17.19
C SER A 285 -0.93 -0.54 15.90
N PHE A 286 -0.76 -1.55 15.05
CA PHE A 286 -0.11 -1.43 13.75
C PHE A 286 -0.58 -2.55 12.82
N ASN A 287 -0.56 -2.29 11.51
CA ASN A 287 -0.84 -3.29 10.49
C ASN A 287 0.46 -3.81 9.89
N VAL A 288 0.50 -5.09 9.53
CA VAL A 288 1.66 -5.73 8.87
C VAL A 288 1.20 -6.41 7.59
N HIS A 289 1.83 -6.05 6.47
CA HIS A 289 1.75 -6.77 5.21
C HIS A 289 3.04 -7.57 4.99
N VAL A 290 2.90 -8.84 4.62
CA VAL A 290 4.04 -9.74 4.34
C VAL A 290 3.96 -10.21 2.89
N PRO A 291 4.94 -9.88 2.04
CA PRO A 291 4.90 -10.25 0.63
C PRO A 291 5.05 -11.78 0.43
N THR A 292 4.53 -12.28 -0.68
CA THR A 292 4.62 -13.68 -1.15
C THR A 292 6.05 -14.22 -1.20
N SER A 293 7.01 -13.33 -1.44
CA SER A 293 8.44 -13.65 -1.53
C SER A 293 9.08 -13.95 -0.18
N TYR A 294 8.47 -13.57 0.94
CA TYR A 294 9.05 -13.74 2.27
C TYR A 294 9.35 -15.21 2.57
N LYS A 295 10.54 -15.44 3.12
CA LYS A 295 10.97 -16.73 3.68
C LYS A 295 11.57 -16.45 5.05
N ASN A 296 11.16 -17.21 6.05
CA ASN A 296 11.66 -17.02 7.42
C ASN A 296 13.17 -17.31 7.58
N ASN A 297 13.85 -17.85 6.58
CA ASN A 297 15.29 -18.07 6.56
C ASN A 297 16.05 -17.18 5.57
N LYS A 298 15.38 -16.14 5.03
CA LYS A 298 15.99 -15.12 4.18
C LYS A 298 15.64 -13.75 4.74
N ALA A 299 16.65 -12.98 5.11
CA ALA A 299 16.47 -11.68 5.73
C ALA A 299 15.85 -10.70 4.71
N SER A 300 14.60 -10.31 4.94
CA SER A 300 13.81 -9.38 4.12
C SER A 300 14.03 -7.93 4.56
N PRO A 301 14.00 -6.95 3.64
CA PRO A 301 13.92 -5.54 4.02
C PRO A 301 12.63 -5.23 4.81
N LEU A 302 12.61 -4.09 5.48
CA LEU A 302 11.46 -3.60 6.25
C LEU A 302 11.16 -2.15 5.85
N ILE A 303 9.88 -1.82 5.70
CA ILE A 303 9.40 -0.46 5.49
C ILE A 303 8.37 -0.14 6.57
N ILE A 304 8.58 0.97 7.28
CA ILE A 304 7.60 1.53 8.21
C ILE A 304 6.99 2.79 7.59
N ALA A 305 5.67 2.80 7.39
CA ALA A 305 4.96 3.89 6.73
C ALA A 305 3.97 4.59 7.68
N TYR A 306 4.20 5.88 7.96
CA TYR A 306 3.45 6.67 8.94
C TYR A 306 2.36 7.52 8.29
N HIS A 307 1.16 7.48 8.87
CA HIS A 307 0.00 8.21 8.36
C HIS A 307 0.04 9.71 8.67
N GLY A 308 -0.77 10.48 7.94
CA GLY A 308 -1.02 11.90 8.22
C GLY A 308 -1.82 12.12 9.51
N ARG A 309 -2.00 13.38 9.90
CA ARG A 309 -2.81 13.69 11.10
C ARG A 309 -4.27 13.31 10.88
N SER A 310 -4.95 12.77 11.89
CA SER A 310 -6.36 12.35 11.81
C SER A 310 -6.64 11.23 10.80
N ASN A 311 -5.58 10.59 10.31
CA ASN A 311 -5.60 9.41 9.46
C ASN A 311 -5.20 8.18 10.30
N ASN A 312 -5.06 7.01 9.66
CA ASN A 312 -4.78 5.74 10.34
C ASN A 312 -3.94 4.78 9.46
N GLN A 313 -3.67 3.57 9.96
CA GLN A 313 -2.90 2.55 9.25
C GLN A 313 -3.42 2.27 7.82
N LEU A 314 -4.74 2.17 7.65
CA LEU A 314 -5.38 1.81 6.37
C LEU A 314 -5.23 2.93 5.34
N SER A 315 -5.32 4.19 5.77
CA SER A 315 -5.16 5.32 4.85
C SER A 315 -3.76 5.39 4.25
N VAL A 316 -2.71 5.29 5.07
CA VAL A 316 -1.33 5.32 4.55
C VAL A 316 -0.97 4.07 3.77
N GLU A 317 -1.52 2.91 4.13
CA GLU A 317 -1.39 1.69 3.33
C GLU A 317 -1.98 1.88 1.93
N SER A 318 -3.19 2.45 1.84
CA SER A 318 -3.86 2.75 0.58
C SER A 318 -3.13 3.81 -0.25
N ASP A 319 -2.70 4.90 0.39
CA ASP A 319 -2.03 6.02 -0.28
C ASP A 319 -0.66 5.61 -0.82
N SER A 320 0.13 4.89 -0.01
CA SER A 320 1.49 4.50 -0.35
C SER A 320 1.57 3.28 -1.26
N GLN A 321 0.55 2.41 -1.26
CA GLN A 321 0.55 1.15 -2.01
C GLN A 321 1.76 0.25 -1.72
N LEU A 322 2.39 0.38 -0.55
CA LEU A 322 3.56 -0.42 -0.17
C LEU A 322 3.22 -1.89 0.14
N SER A 323 1.93 -2.23 0.24
CA SER A 323 1.44 -3.62 0.26
C SER A 323 1.28 -4.22 -1.13
N SER A 324 1.56 -3.46 -2.20
CA SER A 324 1.48 -3.96 -3.57
C SER A 324 2.75 -4.70 -3.95
N GLU A 325 2.61 -5.96 -4.35
CA GLU A 325 3.71 -6.77 -4.92
C GLU A 325 4.31 -6.14 -6.19
N THR A 326 3.57 -5.27 -6.88
CA THR A 326 4.07 -4.54 -8.05
C THR A 326 5.20 -3.58 -7.67
N TRP A 327 5.09 -2.92 -6.52
CA TRP A 327 6.00 -1.87 -6.09
C TRP A 327 6.95 -2.33 -4.99
N ASN A 328 6.46 -3.15 -4.07
CA ASN A 328 7.23 -3.69 -2.95
C ASN A 328 7.12 -5.22 -2.91
N PRO A 329 7.85 -5.93 -3.79
CA PRO A 329 7.79 -7.39 -3.85
C PRO A 329 8.56 -8.10 -2.72
N TYR A 330 9.36 -7.39 -1.91
CA TYR A 330 10.32 -8.02 -0.98
C TYR A 330 10.29 -7.54 0.45
N ALA A 331 10.02 -6.25 0.68
CA ALA A 331 10.04 -5.71 2.02
C ALA A 331 8.74 -6.03 2.74
N ILE A 332 8.84 -6.37 4.03
CA ILE A 332 7.67 -6.35 4.90
C ILE A 332 7.28 -4.88 5.08
N ALA A 333 5.99 -4.57 4.90
CA ALA A 333 5.46 -3.22 5.11
C ALA A 333 4.66 -3.17 6.42
N VAL A 334 4.95 -2.18 7.25
CA VAL A 334 4.31 -2.00 8.56
C VAL A 334 3.74 -0.59 8.64
N TYR A 335 2.49 -0.49 9.07
CA TYR A 335 1.74 0.75 9.15
C TYR A 335 1.32 0.97 10.62
N PRO A 336 2.09 1.72 11.42
CA PRO A 336 1.73 2.01 12.80
C PRO A 336 0.61 3.04 12.92
N LEU A 337 -0.20 2.92 13.98
CA LEU A 337 -1.13 3.96 14.43
C LEU A 337 -0.41 4.90 15.39
N GLY A 338 -0.21 6.14 14.95
CA GLY A 338 0.22 7.24 15.81
C GLY A 338 -0.85 7.59 16.85
N GLU A 339 -0.44 8.17 17.96
CA GLU A 339 -1.38 8.78 18.90
C GLU A 339 -1.80 10.13 18.33
N ASP A 340 -3.10 10.33 18.12
CA ASP A 340 -3.66 11.64 17.76
C ASP A 340 -3.63 12.56 19.01
N VAL A 341 -2.43 12.94 19.46
CA VAL A 341 -2.30 13.91 20.54
C VAL A 341 -2.68 15.29 19.98
N TYR A 342 -3.63 15.94 20.64
CA TYR A 342 -4.02 17.34 20.50
C TYR A 342 -2.81 18.26 20.24
N PRO A 343 -2.97 19.40 19.51
CA PRO A 343 -1.83 20.10 18.93
C PRO A 343 -0.78 20.32 20.00
N ALA A 344 0.41 19.75 19.78
CA ALA A 344 1.51 19.96 20.70
C ALA A 344 1.58 21.45 21.03
N THR A 345 1.58 21.75 22.31
CA THR A 345 1.86 23.09 22.76
C THR A 345 3.22 23.49 22.19
N VAL A 346 3.35 24.75 21.80
CA VAL A 346 4.63 25.27 21.28
C VAL A 346 5.72 24.96 22.32
N GLY A 347 6.73 24.19 21.93
CA GLY A 347 7.82 23.76 22.82
C GLY A 347 7.71 22.33 23.37
N GLU A 348 6.61 21.60 23.15
CA GLU A 348 6.50 20.17 23.44
C GLU A 348 6.61 19.32 22.17
N SER A 349 7.15 18.11 22.31
CA SER A 349 7.29 17.15 21.23
C SER A 349 5.97 16.40 21.01
N PRO A 350 5.21 16.63 19.91
CA PRO A 350 4.00 15.86 19.64
C PRO A 350 4.27 14.36 19.44
N TYR A 351 5.52 13.98 19.16
CA TYR A 351 5.88 12.61 18.76
C TYR A 351 6.67 11.84 19.82
N TYR A 352 6.83 12.35 21.05
CA TYR A 352 7.68 11.69 22.05
C TYR A 352 7.26 10.24 22.34
N ASN A 353 5.95 10.00 22.49
CA ASN A 353 5.40 8.64 22.65
C ASN A 353 5.61 7.80 21.39
N ASP A 354 5.56 8.43 20.22
CA ASP A 354 5.71 7.75 18.93
C ASP A 354 7.17 7.35 18.65
N LEU A 355 8.18 8.07 19.16
CA LEU A 355 9.59 7.66 19.07
C LEU A 355 9.84 6.37 19.86
N THR A 356 9.33 6.32 21.09
CA THR A 356 9.41 5.11 21.93
C THR A 356 8.67 3.96 21.24
N PHE A 357 7.47 4.21 20.74
CA PHE A 357 6.69 3.20 20.02
C PHE A 357 7.39 2.71 18.76
N THR A 358 8.00 3.58 17.95
CA THR A 358 8.77 3.16 16.79
C THR A 358 9.94 2.25 17.19
N SER A 359 10.66 2.57 18.27
CA SER A 359 11.76 1.71 18.76
C SER A 359 11.23 0.33 19.17
N ASP A 360 10.19 0.28 20.00
CA ASP A 360 9.59 -0.95 20.49
C ASP A 360 9.00 -1.79 19.34
N LEU A 361 8.41 -1.12 18.34
CA LEU A 361 7.86 -1.77 17.14
C LEU A 361 8.96 -2.41 16.29
N LEU A 362 10.09 -1.72 16.08
CA LEU A 362 11.22 -2.29 15.34
C LEU A 362 11.78 -3.54 16.03
N ASP A 363 11.83 -3.56 17.35
CA ASP A 363 12.26 -4.73 18.14
C ASP A 363 11.25 -5.87 18.06
N TYR A 364 9.96 -5.56 18.15
CA TYR A 364 8.89 -6.54 17.96
C TYR A 364 8.96 -7.18 16.57
N ILE A 365 9.02 -6.40 15.50
CA ILE A 365 9.08 -6.93 14.13
C ILE A 365 10.36 -7.73 13.92
N SER A 366 11.51 -7.23 14.41
CA SER A 366 12.80 -7.92 14.27
C SER A 366 12.87 -9.25 15.02
N SER A 367 12.10 -9.41 16.10
CA SER A 367 12.05 -10.67 16.87
C SER A 367 11.05 -11.69 16.33
N HIS A 368 10.08 -11.28 15.50
CA HIS A 368 9.03 -12.17 14.96
C HIS A 368 9.19 -12.49 13.48
N TYR A 369 9.93 -11.67 12.74
CA TYR A 369 10.18 -11.84 11.31
C TYR A 369 11.68 -11.88 11.03
N CYS A 370 12.06 -12.51 9.92
CA CYS A 370 13.42 -12.54 9.42
C CYS A 370 13.72 -11.25 8.65
N ILE A 371 14.23 -10.25 9.35
CA ILE A 371 14.48 -8.91 8.83
C ILE A 371 15.97 -8.72 8.57
N ASP A 372 16.30 -8.02 7.50
CA ASP A 372 17.61 -7.46 7.27
C ASP A 372 17.74 -6.11 7.98
N THR A 373 18.44 -6.09 9.10
CA THR A 373 18.55 -4.90 9.96
C THR A 373 19.36 -3.76 9.35
N SER A 374 20.07 -3.98 8.24
CA SER A 374 20.70 -2.90 7.48
C SER A 374 19.79 -2.31 6.39
N ARG A 375 18.59 -2.86 6.19
CA ARG A 375 17.65 -2.44 5.13
C ARG A 375 16.27 -2.16 5.71
N MET A 376 16.21 -1.09 6.50
CA MET A 376 14.98 -0.59 7.10
C MET A 376 14.70 0.84 6.60
N LEU A 377 13.56 1.07 5.97
CA LEU A 377 13.11 2.38 5.49
C LEU A 377 12.02 2.93 6.42
N ALA A 378 12.08 4.24 6.67
CA ALA A 378 10.95 5.00 7.21
C ALA A 378 10.38 5.91 6.13
N THR A 379 9.06 5.88 5.95
CA THR A 379 8.36 6.82 5.07
C THR A 379 7.03 7.29 5.67
N GLY A 380 6.45 8.36 5.15
CA GLY A 380 5.20 8.86 5.68
C GLY A 380 4.63 10.04 4.91
N PHE A 381 3.38 10.36 5.24
CA PHE A 381 2.61 11.43 4.61
C PHE A 381 2.25 12.53 5.60
N SER A 382 2.31 13.81 5.20
CA SER A 382 1.84 14.93 6.02
C SER A 382 2.54 14.97 7.39
N ASN A 383 1.80 14.86 8.50
CA ASN A 383 2.40 14.72 9.83
C ASN A 383 3.28 13.47 9.97
N GLY A 384 2.94 12.36 9.33
CA GLY A 384 3.81 11.19 9.25
C GLY A 384 5.09 11.46 8.45
N GLY A 385 5.03 12.32 7.44
CA GLY A 385 6.23 12.79 6.71
C GLY A 385 7.15 13.64 7.59
N GLY A 386 6.58 14.57 8.37
CA GLY A 386 7.34 15.33 9.37
C GLY A 386 7.90 14.45 10.50
N PHE A 387 7.17 13.40 10.88
CA PHE A 387 7.65 12.42 11.85
C PHE A 387 8.86 11.62 11.32
N VAL A 388 8.89 11.29 10.02
CA VAL A 388 10.06 10.68 9.37
C VAL A 388 11.31 11.58 9.51
N GLY A 389 11.16 12.90 9.32
CA GLY A 389 12.23 13.86 9.61
C GLY A 389 12.68 13.84 11.08
N THR A 390 11.73 13.68 12.01
CA THR A 390 12.02 13.54 13.45
C THR A 390 12.79 12.24 13.76
N LEU A 391 12.41 11.11 13.15
CA LEU A 391 13.13 9.83 13.27
C LEU A 391 14.57 9.93 12.75
N ALA A 392 14.76 10.62 11.62
CA ALA A 392 16.07 10.84 11.04
C ALA A 392 16.96 11.72 11.93
N CYS A 393 16.36 12.62 12.72
CA CYS A 393 17.04 13.48 13.68
C CYS A 393 17.40 12.81 15.00
N ASP A 394 16.73 11.70 15.35
CA ASP A 394 16.93 11.03 16.63
C ASP A 394 18.27 10.26 16.65
N PRO A 395 19.09 10.38 17.71
CA PRO A 395 20.42 9.77 17.77
C PRO A 395 20.42 8.24 17.76
N THR A 396 19.29 7.61 18.10
CA THR A 396 19.15 6.16 18.16
C THR A 396 18.44 5.64 16.92
N LEU A 397 17.27 6.18 16.59
CA LEU A 397 16.45 5.71 15.47
C LEU A 397 17.08 6.01 14.12
N SER A 398 17.88 7.08 13.98
CA SER A 398 18.60 7.33 12.73
C SER A 398 19.66 6.29 12.40
N LYS A 399 20.12 5.52 13.40
CA LYS A 399 21.01 4.35 13.19
C LYS A 399 20.25 3.08 12.81
N ARG A 400 18.94 3.02 13.07
CA ARG A 400 18.12 1.84 12.80
C ARG A 400 17.55 1.81 11.40
N PHE A 401 17.33 2.97 10.80
CA PHE A 401 16.86 3.09 9.42
C PHE A 401 18.03 3.39 8.48
N SER A 402 18.07 2.71 7.33
CA SER A 402 19.03 2.98 6.25
C SER A 402 18.66 4.24 5.48
N THR A 403 17.37 4.54 5.33
CA THR A 403 16.85 5.57 4.43
C THR A 403 15.54 6.17 4.96
N PHE A 404 15.25 7.40 4.54
CA PHE A 404 14.05 8.15 4.93
C PHE A 404 13.39 8.77 3.69
N ALA A 405 12.04 8.73 3.64
CA ALA A 405 11.29 9.33 2.54
C ALA A 405 10.00 10.03 3.03
N ALA A 406 9.88 11.34 2.83
CA ALA A 406 8.72 12.12 3.22
C ALA A 406 7.87 12.53 2.00
N ASN A 407 6.54 12.41 2.13
CA ASN A 407 5.57 12.94 1.18
C ASN A 407 4.76 14.06 1.83
N SER A 408 4.80 15.26 1.26
CA SER A 408 4.15 16.47 1.78
C SER A 408 4.43 16.67 3.29
N GLY A 409 5.68 16.49 3.71
CA GLY A 409 6.08 16.43 5.12
C GLY A 409 5.76 17.71 5.90
N ALA A 410 5.12 17.58 7.07
CA ALA A 410 4.84 18.70 7.96
C ALA A 410 6.03 19.01 8.88
N GLU A 411 7.03 19.71 8.33
CA GLU A 411 8.30 20.01 9.00
C GLU A 411 8.17 21.18 9.99
N TYR A 412 7.58 20.92 11.17
CA TYR A 412 7.37 21.95 12.18
C TYR A 412 8.69 22.45 12.80
N THR A 413 8.88 23.78 12.81
CA THR A 413 10.05 24.49 13.39
C THR A 413 9.62 25.60 14.37
N ASN A 414 10.45 25.84 15.39
CA ASN A 414 10.04 26.63 16.55
C ASN A 414 10.13 28.10 16.20
N THR A 415 9.16 28.87 16.67
CA THR A 415 9.20 30.32 16.59
C THR A 415 9.29 30.90 17.98
N THR A 416 10.44 31.45 18.33
CA THR A 416 10.57 32.44 19.40
C THR A 416 10.21 33.87 18.91
N GLY A 417 9.62 34.00 17.71
CA GLY A 417 9.29 35.27 17.05
C GLY A 417 8.40 35.13 15.81
N THR A 418 8.54 36.02 14.81
CA THR A 418 7.80 35.98 13.54
C THR A 418 8.23 34.78 12.69
N CYS A 419 7.26 34.06 12.09
CA CYS A 419 7.58 32.99 11.13
C CYS A 419 8.16 33.59 9.85
N ASP A 420 9.43 33.28 9.59
CA ASP A 420 10.16 33.63 8.37
C ASP A 420 10.57 32.35 7.64
N PRO A 421 9.69 31.75 6.81
CA PRO A 421 9.89 30.42 6.25
C PRO A 421 11.21 30.18 5.49
N PRO A 422 11.77 31.17 4.76
CA PRO A 422 13.08 31.01 4.11
C PRO A 422 14.28 30.99 5.07
N ASN A 423 14.15 31.49 6.30
CA ASN A 423 15.27 31.67 7.23
C ASN A 423 15.06 31.03 8.61
N VAL A 424 13.89 30.44 8.87
CA VAL A 424 13.60 29.78 10.15
C VAL A 424 14.56 28.62 10.38
N LEU A 425 15.04 28.47 11.61
CA LEU A 425 15.93 27.35 11.94
C LEU A 425 15.20 26.03 11.74
N THR A 426 15.78 25.13 10.96
CA THR A 426 15.22 23.79 10.69
C THR A 426 15.76 22.73 11.65
N ASN A 427 16.34 23.14 12.78
CA ASN A 427 16.50 22.26 13.93
C ASN A 427 15.11 22.00 14.50
N THR A 428 14.67 20.74 14.49
CA THR A 428 13.29 20.41 14.81
C THR A 428 12.94 20.87 16.23
N ILE A 429 11.67 21.17 16.49
CA ILE A 429 11.15 21.45 17.85
C ILE A 429 10.86 20.15 18.58
N VAL A 430 10.52 19.13 17.80
CA VAL A 430 10.04 17.84 18.26
C VAL A 430 11.14 17.04 18.96
N GLN A 431 12.39 17.45 18.77
CA GLN A 431 13.56 17.08 19.55
C GLN A 431 14.27 18.38 19.96
N PRO A 432 14.94 18.49 21.11
CA PRO A 432 15.61 19.73 21.53
C PRO A 432 16.63 20.25 20.51
N ILE A 433 17.29 19.33 19.79
CA ILE A 433 18.23 19.58 18.68
C ILE A 433 18.14 18.36 17.74
N CYS A 434 18.10 18.57 16.43
CA CYS A 434 18.31 17.47 15.49
C CYS A 434 19.75 16.95 15.60
N SER A 435 19.91 15.70 16.05
CA SER A 435 21.22 15.12 16.36
C SER A 435 21.30 13.66 15.90
N PRO A 436 21.37 13.42 14.57
CA PRO A 436 21.42 12.06 14.07
C PRO A 436 22.65 11.30 14.59
N GLY A 437 22.47 10.03 14.92
CA GLY A 437 23.52 9.17 15.45
C GLY A 437 24.54 8.68 14.43
N ARG A 438 24.35 8.99 13.14
CA ARG A 438 25.26 8.67 12.04
C ARG A 438 25.22 9.78 11.00
N SER A 439 26.24 9.83 10.15
CA SER A 439 26.26 10.66 8.94
C SER A 439 25.71 9.90 7.73
N ASN A 440 25.58 10.60 6.61
CA ASN A 440 25.11 10.07 5.32
C ASN A 440 23.71 9.47 5.44
N LEU A 441 22.72 10.27 5.82
CA LEU A 441 21.33 9.87 6.00
C LEU A 441 20.55 10.15 4.72
N PRO A 442 20.29 9.12 3.90
CA PRO A 442 19.58 9.30 2.66
C PRO A 442 18.16 9.81 2.95
N MET A 443 17.84 10.98 2.39
CA MET A 443 16.56 11.65 2.58
C MET A 443 15.93 11.99 1.23
N LEU A 444 14.72 11.48 1.01
CA LEU A 444 13.91 11.76 -0.16
C LEU A 444 12.66 12.56 0.24
N GLU A 445 12.37 13.64 -0.48
CA GLU A 445 11.21 14.50 -0.23
C GLU A 445 10.39 14.66 -1.53
N PHE A 446 9.06 14.57 -1.40
CA PHE A 446 8.11 14.95 -2.45
C PHE A 446 7.16 16.01 -1.94
N HIS A 447 6.94 17.06 -2.73
CA HIS A 447 5.99 18.11 -2.37
C HIS A 447 5.33 18.76 -3.58
N GLY A 448 4.02 18.96 -3.47
CA GLY A 448 3.25 19.75 -4.42
C GLY A 448 3.40 21.25 -4.19
N ASP A 449 3.59 22.04 -5.24
CA ASP A 449 3.70 23.50 -5.06
C ASP A 449 2.35 24.22 -4.93
N ALA A 450 1.24 23.49 -5.10
CA ALA A 450 -0.11 23.93 -4.80
C ALA A 450 -0.68 23.28 -3.52
N ASP A 451 0.19 22.73 -2.65
CA ASP A 451 -0.22 22.19 -1.36
C ASP A 451 -0.82 23.28 -0.46
N GLY A 452 -2.14 23.25 -0.28
CA GLY A 452 -2.85 24.22 0.55
C GLY A 452 -2.86 23.89 2.05
N THR A 453 -2.32 22.73 2.46
CA THR A 453 -2.35 22.27 3.86
C THR A 453 -1.00 22.45 4.53
N ILE A 454 0.05 21.98 3.87
CA ILE A 454 1.45 22.17 4.22
C ILE A 454 2.07 22.92 3.04
N PRO A 455 2.07 24.27 3.06
CA PRO A 455 2.48 25.03 1.89
C PRO A 455 3.94 24.81 1.53
N TYR A 456 4.21 24.65 0.23
CA TYR A 456 5.58 24.52 -0.30
C TYR A 456 6.48 25.70 0.08
N LEU A 457 5.90 26.90 0.14
CA LEU A 457 6.57 28.14 0.57
C LEU A 457 6.61 28.32 2.09
N GLY A 458 6.17 27.31 2.85
CA GLY A 458 6.07 27.36 4.30
C GLY A 458 5.08 28.41 4.80
N GLY A 459 5.19 28.74 6.08
CA GLY A 459 4.32 29.73 6.73
C GLY A 459 3.92 29.36 8.15
N PRO A 460 3.26 30.28 8.86
CA PRO A 460 2.78 30.03 10.21
C PRO A 460 1.68 28.96 10.19
N ARG A 461 1.81 27.94 11.05
CA ARG A 461 0.82 26.88 11.18
C ARG A 461 0.78 26.38 12.62
N ARG A 462 -0.40 26.48 13.24
CA ARG A 462 -0.67 25.90 14.58
C ARG A 462 0.33 26.34 15.67
N GLY A 463 0.75 27.61 15.64
CA GLY A 463 1.74 28.13 16.59
C GLY A 463 3.19 27.80 16.27
N TYR A 464 3.45 27.08 15.17
CA TYR A 464 4.78 26.78 14.64
C TYR A 464 5.02 27.53 13.33
N CYS A 465 6.26 27.50 12.86
CA CYS A 465 6.61 27.91 11.51
C CYS A 465 6.96 26.68 10.69
N LEU A 466 6.40 26.59 9.49
CA LEU A 466 6.88 25.68 8.47
C LEU A 466 7.96 26.41 7.66
N PRO A 467 9.16 25.84 7.47
CA PRO A 467 10.13 26.36 6.53
C PRO A 467 9.59 26.23 5.09
N THR A 468 10.19 26.94 4.14
CA THR A 468 10.01 26.54 2.74
C THR A 468 10.60 25.14 2.55
N VAL A 469 9.99 24.31 1.69
CA VAL A 469 10.52 22.97 1.39
C VAL A 469 11.96 23.05 0.85
N PRO A 470 12.31 23.96 -0.10
CA PRO A 470 13.69 24.13 -0.53
C PRO A 470 14.67 24.47 0.61
N HIS A 471 14.24 25.28 1.57
CA HIS A 471 15.06 25.62 2.75
C HIS A 471 15.31 24.39 3.61
N TRP A 472 14.26 23.63 3.96
CA TRP A 472 14.39 22.41 4.76
C TRP A 472 15.29 21.36 4.10
N VAL A 473 15.11 21.08 2.81
CA VAL A 473 15.93 20.10 2.08
C VAL A 473 17.39 20.55 2.00
N THR A 474 17.63 21.85 1.76
CA THR A 474 18.99 22.40 1.70
C THR A 474 19.69 22.30 3.06
N ASP A 475 18.99 22.65 4.13
CA ASP A 475 19.51 22.50 5.50
C ASP A 475 19.79 21.04 5.85
N TRP A 476 18.96 20.10 5.39
CA TRP A 476 19.23 18.67 5.54
C TRP A 476 20.54 18.27 4.85
N ALA A 477 20.73 18.68 3.58
CA ALA A 477 21.96 18.42 2.84
C ALA A 477 23.20 19.01 3.55
N LEU A 478 23.10 20.23 4.06
CA LEU A 478 24.19 20.87 4.83
C LEU A 478 24.49 20.10 6.13
N ARG A 479 23.46 19.63 6.84
CA ARG A 479 23.60 18.84 8.07
C ARG A 479 24.33 17.51 7.84
N ASP A 480 24.10 16.90 6.68
CA ASP A 480 24.81 15.69 6.24
C ASP A 480 26.23 15.96 5.68
N GLY A 481 26.72 17.21 5.77
CA GLY A 481 28.06 17.58 5.32
C GLY A 481 28.20 17.73 3.81
N LEU A 482 27.07 17.85 3.09
CA LEU A 482 27.03 18.16 1.66
C LEU A 482 27.07 19.68 1.44
N SER A 483 27.11 20.10 0.18
CA SER A 483 26.93 21.50 -0.21
C SER A 483 25.45 21.85 -0.41
N SER A 484 25.11 23.13 -0.34
CA SER A 484 23.79 23.64 -0.74
C SER A 484 23.54 23.57 -2.27
N SER A 485 24.59 23.34 -3.06
CA SER A 485 24.46 23.12 -4.50
C SER A 485 23.77 21.80 -4.80
N ASN A 486 22.84 21.84 -5.76
CA ASN A 486 22.13 20.67 -6.28
C ASN A 486 22.20 20.61 -7.81
N VAL A 487 21.92 19.43 -8.36
CA VAL A 487 21.65 19.20 -9.78
C VAL A 487 20.15 19.14 -9.97
N SER A 488 19.61 20.05 -10.78
CA SER A 488 18.18 20.09 -11.09
C SER A 488 17.89 19.37 -12.40
N THR A 489 16.91 18.46 -12.38
CA THR A 489 16.44 17.71 -13.56
C THR A 489 14.95 17.95 -13.75
N SER A 490 14.55 18.34 -14.97
CA SER A 490 13.14 18.46 -15.35
C SER A 490 12.59 17.10 -15.80
N LEU A 491 11.49 16.67 -15.21
CA LEU A 491 10.81 15.39 -15.47
C LEU A 491 9.34 15.65 -15.86
N ALA A 492 8.65 14.59 -16.33
CA ALA A 492 7.23 14.62 -16.64
C ALA A 492 6.80 15.84 -17.50
N SER A 493 7.56 16.10 -18.57
CA SER A 493 7.34 17.24 -19.48
C SER A 493 7.33 18.61 -18.77
N GLY A 494 8.17 18.79 -17.76
CA GLY A 494 8.32 20.04 -17.01
C GLY A 494 7.36 20.18 -15.81
N LYS A 495 6.53 19.18 -15.54
CA LYS A 495 5.60 19.19 -14.40
C LYS A 495 6.24 18.74 -13.08
N VAL A 496 7.45 18.19 -13.15
CA VAL A 496 8.21 17.77 -11.97
C VAL A 496 9.63 18.29 -12.10
N THR A 497 10.14 18.89 -11.03
CA THR A 497 11.55 19.27 -10.93
C THR A 497 12.20 18.46 -9.80
N LYS A 498 13.20 17.66 -10.16
CA LYS A 498 14.00 16.88 -9.22
C LYS A 498 15.27 17.67 -8.87
N TYR A 499 15.61 17.76 -7.60
CA TYR A 499 16.83 18.39 -7.09
C TYR A 499 17.66 17.33 -6.37
N ASP A 500 18.85 17.02 -6.87
CA ASP A 500 19.79 16.06 -6.27
C ASP A 500 20.99 16.78 -5.63
N PHE A 501 21.23 16.55 -4.35
CA PHE A 501 22.37 17.11 -3.61
C PHE A 501 23.50 16.07 -3.49
N GLY A 502 24.72 16.53 -3.16
CA GLY A 502 25.86 15.64 -2.86
C GLY A 502 26.83 15.34 -3.99
N ALA A 503 26.67 15.96 -5.17
CA ALA A 503 27.56 15.75 -6.32
C ALA A 503 29.04 16.04 -6.02
N SER A 504 29.33 17.10 -5.26
CA SER A 504 30.70 17.49 -4.86
C SER A 504 31.40 16.49 -3.94
N LYS A 505 30.63 15.57 -3.34
CA LYS A 505 31.11 14.52 -2.44
C LYS A 505 31.05 13.12 -3.08
N GLY A 506 30.67 13.02 -4.35
CA GLY A 506 30.52 11.74 -5.06
C GLY A 506 29.31 10.91 -4.60
N VAL A 507 28.36 11.51 -3.88
CA VAL A 507 27.14 10.88 -3.35
C VAL A 507 25.90 11.60 -3.88
N GLN A 508 25.88 11.85 -5.19
CA GLN A 508 24.77 12.56 -5.84
C GLN A 508 23.45 11.84 -5.59
N GLY A 509 22.44 12.59 -5.12
CA GLY A 509 21.13 12.05 -4.80
C GLY A 509 21.04 11.42 -3.42
N LEU A 510 22.03 11.63 -2.54
CA LEU A 510 21.91 11.25 -1.14
C LEU A 510 20.75 12.01 -0.46
N VAL A 511 20.60 13.29 -0.81
CA VAL A 511 19.43 14.08 -0.45
C VAL A 511 18.77 14.50 -1.76
N THR A 512 17.48 14.19 -1.90
CA THR A 512 16.73 14.40 -3.14
C THR A 512 15.37 15.01 -2.84
N HIS A 513 14.98 15.99 -3.65
CA HIS A 513 13.67 16.64 -3.59
C HIS A 513 12.95 16.58 -4.93
N TYR A 514 11.67 16.23 -4.92
CA TYR A 514 10.77 16.28 -6.06
C TYR A 514 9.69 17.35 -5.83
N LYS A 515 9.87 18.50 -6.49
CA LYS A 515 8.83 19.53 -6.60
C LYS A 515 7.83 19.15 -7.69
N ILE A 516 6.55 19.08 -7.35
CA ILE A 516 5.47 18.66 -8.25
C ILE A 516 4.56 19.87 -8.56
N ALA A 517 4.58 20.35 -9.80
CA ALA A 517 3.86 21.55 -10.21
C ALA A 517 2.35 21.33 -10.24
N GLY A 518 1.60 22.22 -9.58
CA GLY A 518 0.14 22.21 -9.49
C GLY A 518 -0.43 21.08 -8.61
N TRP A 519 0.41 20.30 -7.94
CA TRP A 519 -0.04 19.21 -7.08
C TRP A 519 -0.38 19.71 -5.67
N GLY A 520 -1.42 19.13 -5.09
CA GLY A 520 -1.92 19.48 -3.75
C GLY A 520 -1.40 18.57 -2.64
N HIS A 521 -2.11 18.57 -1.50
CA HIS A 521 -1.74 17.81 -0.30
C HIS A 521 -2.18 16.35 -0.37
N PHE A 522 -1.50 15.56 -1.21
CA PHE A 522 -1.80 14.13 -1.40
C PHE A 522 -0.52 13.35 -1.67
N TRP A 523 -0.51 12.06 -1.35
CA TRP A 523 0.53 11.16 -1.84
C TRP A 523 0.56 11.20 -3.37
N ALA A 524 1.72 11.49 -3.95
CA ALA A 524 1.82 11.65 -5.40
C ALA A 524 1.58 10.30 -6.09
N SER A 525 0.48 10.21 -6.83
CA SER A 525 0.17 9.05 -7.67
C SER A 525 -0.45 9.48 -8.99
N ILE A 526 -0.03 8.84 -10.09
CA ILE A 526 -0.58 9.01 -11.43
C ILE A 526 -2.08 8.67 -11.45
N ASN A 527 -2.49 7.64 -10.71
CA ASN A 527 -3.91 7.30 -10.57
C ASN A 527 -4.70 8.39 -9.84
N GLY A 528 -4.05 9.16 -8.97
CA GLY A 528 -4.59 10.35 -8.32
C GLY A 528 -4.50 11.63 -9.18
N GLY A 529 -3.93 11.56 -10.38
CA GLY A 529 -3.75 12.70 -11.28
C GLY A 529 -2.42 13.45 -11.12
N ALA A 530 -1.50 12.96 -10.27
CA ALA A 530 -0.15 13.51 -10.20
C ALA A 530 0.64 13.20 -11.48
N PRO A 531 1.63 14.02 -11.85
CA PRO A 531 2.50 13.76 -13.00
C PRO A 531 3.56 12.67 -12.75
N ILE A 532 3.62 12.10 -11.53
CA ILE A 532 4.60 11.09 -11.10
C ILE A 532 4.00 10.23 -9.97
N ASP A 533 4.40 8.97 -9.88
CA ASP A 533 4.13 8.11 -8.73
C ASP A 533 5.32 8.18 -7.74
N ALA A 534 5.08 8.55 -6.49
CA ALA A 534 6.13 8.62 -5.46
C ALA A 534 6.60 7.23 -5.04
N THR A 535 5.70 6.25 -4.90
CA THR A 535 6.02 4.91 -4.39
C THR A 535 7.15 4.21 -5.15
N PRO A 536 7.11 4.02 -6.49
CA PRO A 536 8.23 3.40 -7.20
C PRO A 536 9.54 4.17 -7.02
N VAL A 537 9.50 5.51 -6.99
CA VAL A 537 10.71 6.34 -6.77
C VAL A 537 11.26 6.15 -5.35
N ILE A 538 10.39 6.01 -4.35
CA ILE A 538 10.78 5.72 -2.96
C ILE A 538 11.46 4.35 -2.89
N MET A 539 10.92 3.35 -3.58
CA MET A 539 11.53 2.02 -3.62
C MET A 539 12.90 2.07 -4.30
N ASP A 540 13.04 2.75 -5.43
CA ASP A 540 14.31 2.98 -6.12
C ASP A 540 15.36 3.64 -5.20
N PHE A 541 14.94 4.68 -4.50
CA PHE A 541 15.77 5.39 -3.55
C PHE A 541 16.20 4.53 -2.37
N PHE A 542 15.24 3.81 -1.76
CA PHE A 542 15.49 2.91 -0.63
C PHE A 542 16.57 1.91 -1.00
N TYR A 543 16.36 1.19 -2.09
CA TYR A 543 17.24 0.11 -2.47
C TYR A 543 18.60 0.60 -2.97
N GLY A 544 18.65 1.74 -3.67
CA GLY A 544 19.89 2.39 -4.09
C GLY A 544 20.80 2.85 -2.94
N HIS A 545 20.25 3.01 -1.73
CA HIS A 545 20.97 3.45 -0.54
C HIS A 545 20.97 2.41 0.60
N SER A 546 20.57 1.17 0.32
CA SER A 546 20.44 0.09 1.31
C SER A 546 21.66 -0.85 1.39
N GLY A 547 22.83 -0.38 0.93
CA GLY A 547 24.06 -1.16 0.74
C GLY A 547 25.10 -1.05 1.85
#